data_AF-A0AAQ1TT83-F1
#
_entry.id   AF-A0AAQ1TT83-F1
#
_cell.length_a   1.000
_cell.length_b   1.000
_cell.length_c   1.000
_cell.angle_alpha   90.00
_cell.angle_beta   90.00
_cell.angle_gamma   90.00
#
_symmetry.space_group_name_H-M   'P 1'
#
loop_
_entity.id
_entity.type
_entity.pdbx_description
1 polymer ?
#
loop_
_entity_poly.entity_id
_entity_poly.type
_entity_poly.pdbx_seq_one_letter_code
_entity_poly.pdbx_strand_id
1 'polypeptide(L)'
;MNAFEYAQLEDSMDYLYDFFDQDLESRVRTEREYLPESLQELLGDHTVLDYIWLWIKEPGPNGFKQYLRDGEYSEAEVEEAFLWTRNEWGYNTPPHIEWLKADGYEPPAF
;
A
#
# COMPACT_ATOMS: atom_id res chain seq x y z
N MET A 1 13.78 13.57 12.51
CA MET A 1 12.93 13.07 11.42
C MET A 1 11.52 12.98 11.96
N ASN A 2 10.59 13.70 11.35
CA ASN A 2 9.18 13.66 11.75
C ASN A 2 8.42 12.53 11.02
N ALA A 3 7.18 12.26 11.42
CA ALA A 3 6.36 11.20 10.84
C ALA A 3 6.13 11.37 9.32
N PHE A 4 6.07 12.60 8.80
CA PHE A 4 5.94 12.86 7.36
C PHE A 4 7.21 12.49 6.59
N GLU A 5 8.37 12.89 7.11
CA GLU A 5 9.67 12.55 6.51
C GLU A 5 9.90 11.02 6.55
N TYR A 6 9.51 10.39 7.66
CA TYR A 6 9.57 8.94 7.82
C TYR A 6 8.65 8.21 6.84
N ALA A 7 7.42 8.71 6.63
CA ALA A 7 6.46 8.17 5.66
C ALA A 7 6.96 8.09 4.22
N GLN A 8 8.01 8.84 3.87
CA GLN A 8 8.59 8.91 2.53
C GLN A 8 9.89 8.11 2.40
N LEU A 9 10.28 7.32 3.41
CA LEU A 9 11.47 6.48 3.33
C LEU A 9 11.20 5.17 2.57
N GLU A 10 12.24 4.73 1.86
CA GLU A 10 12.25 3.47 1.12
C GLU A 10 12.13 2.25 2.05
N ASP A 11 12.48 2.38 3.34
CA ASP A 11 12.26 1.36 4.38
C ASP A 11 10.81 0.85 4.46
N SER A 12 9.84 1.65 4.01
CA SER A 12 8.44 1.23 3.90
C SER A 12 8.21 0.09 2.89
N MET A 13 9.17 -0.16 1.99
CA MET A 13 9.14 -1.25 1.02
C MET A 13 9.17 -2.62 1.69
N ASP A 14 9.81 -2.77 2.86
CA ASP A 14 9.82 -4.06 3.58
C ASP A 14 8.39 -4.48 3.95
N TYR A 15 7.57 -3.54 4.43
CA TYR A 15 6.15 -3.77 4.72
C TYR A 15 5.33 -4.02 3.44
N LEU A 16 5.67 -3.33 2.34
CA LEU A 16 5.00 -3.52 1.06
C LEU A 16 5.27 -4.93 0.49
N TYR A 17 6.50 -5.43 0.59
CA TYR A 17 6.85 -6.79 0.18
C TYR A 17 6.19 -7.83 1.08
N ASP A 18 6.21 -7.64 2.41
CA ASP A 18 5.48 -8.53 3.33
C ASP A 18 3.98 -8.57 3.02
N PHE A 19 3.38 -7.43 2.67
CA PHE A 19 1.99 -7.38 2.22
C PHE A 19 1.77 -8.15 0.91
N PHE A 20 2.66 -8.01 -0.07
CA PHE A 20 2.57 -8.76 -1.33
C PHE A 20 2.62 -10.27 -1.12
N ASP A 21 3.50 -10.74 -0.22
CA ASP A 21 3.70 -12.15 0.05
C ASP A 21 2.58 -12.76 0.91
N GLN A 22 2.06 -12.00 1.89
CA GLN A 22 1.23 -12.56 2.95
C GLN A 22 -0.25 -12.19 2.84
N ASP A 23 -0.57 -11.00 2.31
CA ASP A 23 -1.91 -10.41 2.43
C ASP A 23 -2.59 -10.13 1.08
N LEU A 24 -1.82 -9.84 0.03
CA LEU A 24 -2.33 -9.35 -1.25
C LEU A 24 -3.38 -10.27 -1.88
N GLU A 25 -3.12 -11.58 -1.96
CA GLU A 25 -4.06 -12.54 -2.54
C GLU A 25 -5.41 -12.53 -1.77
N SER A 26 -5.33 -12.57 -0.45
CA SER A 26 -6.51 -12.55 0.42
C SER A 26 -7.28 -11.25 0.28
N ARG A 27 -6.57 -10.12 0.17
CA ARG A 27 -7.16 -8.80 0.00
C ARG A 27 -7.87 -8.68 -1.35
N VAL A 28 -7.23 -9.12 -2.44
CA VAL A 28 -7.82 -9.16 -3.78
C VAL A 28 -9.07 -10.03 -3.81
N ARG A 29 -9.02 -11.23 -3.20
CA ARG A 29 -10.19 -12.11 -3.09
C ARG A 29 -11.33 -11.44 -2.32
N THR A 30 -11.02 -10.80 -1.20
CA THR A 30 -12.00 -10.08 -0.38
C THR A 30 -12.68 -8.97 -1.17
N GLU A 31 -11.93 -8.14 -1.90
CA GLU A 31 -12.51 -7.08 -2.75
C GLU A 31 -13.42 -7.66 -3.85
N ARG A 32 -13.06 -8.80 -4.44
CA ARG A 32 -13.89 -9.50 -5.44
C ARG A 32 -15.20 -10.04 -4.85
N GLU A 33 -15.20 -10.52 -3.61
CA GLU A 33 -16.41 -11.04 -2.94
C GLU A 33 -17.49 -9.97 -2.71
N TYR A 34 -17.11 -8.70 -2.57
CA TYR A 34 -18.05 -7.58 -2.44
C TYR A 34 -18.60 -7.07 -3.77
N LEU A 35 -18.13 -7.62 -4.90
CA LEU A 35 -18.57 -7.23 -6.23
C LEU A 35 -19.54 -8.27 -6.83
N PRO A 36 -20.58 -7.82 -7.53
CA PRO A 36 -21.39 -8.68 -8.40
C PRO A 36 -20.50 -9.41 -9.43
N GLU A 37 -20.78 -10.69 -9.71
CA GLU A 37 -20.01 -11.50 -10.67
C GLU A 37 -19.77 -10.80 -12.03
N SER A 38 -20.77 -10.06 -12.53
CA SER A 38 -20.67 -9.31 -13.79
C SER A 38 -19.68 -8.15 -13.78
N LEU A 39 -19.18 -7.74 -12.60
CA LEU A 39 -18.20 -6.67 -12.42
C LEU A 39 -16.84 -7.19 -11.96
N GLN A 40 -16.70 -8.49 -11.68
CA GLN A 40 -15.43 -9.07 -11.24
C GLN A 40 -14.37 -9.04 -12.37
N GLU A 41 -14.80 -9.12 -13.64
CA GLU A 41 -13.90 -8.98 -14.80
C GLU A 41 -13.43 -7.54 -15.05
N LEU A 42 -14.08 -6.53 -14.46
CA LEU A 42 -13.69 -5.11 -14.56
C LEU A 42 -12.59 -4.72 -13.55
N LEU A 43 -12.18 -5.62 -12.66
CA LEU A 43 -10.99 -5.47 -11.82
C LEU A 43 -9.68 -5.66 -12.61
N GLY A 44 -9.72 -5.68 -13.94
CA GLY A 44 -8.54 -5.55 -14.81
C GLY A 44 -7.96 -4.15 -14.63
N ASP A 45 -6.76 -3.98 -14.09
CA ASP A 45 -5.55 -4.59 -14.62
C ASP A 45 -4.57 -5.08 -13.55
N HIS A 46 -5.03 -5.23 -12.28
CA HIS A 46 -4.19 -5.75 -11.19
C HIS A 46 -2.78 -5.13 -11.18
N THR A 47 -2.75 -3.81 -11.37
CA THR A 47 -1.50 -3.12 -11.60
C THR A 47 -0.74 -2.96 -10.29
N VAL A 48 0.57 -2.74 -10.39
CA VAL A 48 1.39 -2.36 -9.23
C VAL A 48 0.78 -1.17 -8.47
N LEU A 49 0.19 -0.20 -9.19
CA LEU A 49 -0.48 0.94 -8.57
C LEU A 49 -1.70 0.52 -7.75
N ASP A 50 -2.53 -0.39 -8.25
CA ASP A 50 -3.69 -0.90 -7.52
C ASP A 50 -3.27 -1.62 -6.24
N TYR A 51 -2.21 -2.43 -6.32
CA TYR A 51 -1.67 -3.15 -5.18
C TYR A 51 -1.09 -2.22 -4.12
N ILE A 52 -0.38 -1.16 -4.52
CA ILE A 52 0.07 -0.11 -3.61
C ILE A 52 -1.13 0.56 -2.92
N TRP A 53 -2.22 0.83 -3.65
CA TRP A 53 -3.42 1.40 -3.04
C TRP A 53 -4.14 0.45 -2.08
N LEU A 54 -4.11 -0.85 -2.34
CA LEU A 54 -4.59 -1.86 -1.39
C LEU A 54 -3.72 -1.87 -0.13
N TRP A 55 -2.40 -1.85 -0.29
CA TRP A 55 -1.46 -1.80 0.83
C TRP A 55 -1.61 -0.56 1.70
N ILE A 56 -1.77 0.63 1.10
CA ILE A 56 -2.01 1.89 1.83
C ILE A 56 -3.28 1.79 2.68
N LYS A 57 -4.28 1.03 2.23
CA LYS A 57 -5.55 0.84 2.94
C LYS A 57 -5.55 -0.36 3.88
N GLU A 58 -4.51 -1.19 3.87
CA GLU A 58 -4.44 -2.41 4.65
C GLU A 58 -4.37 -2.07 6.15
N PRO A 59 -5.37 -2.48 6.95
CA PRO A 59 -5.38 -2.22 8.39
C PRO A 59 -4.50 -3.20 9.19
N GLY A 60 -4.03 -4.28 8.56
CA GLY A 60 -3.22 -5.33 9.15
C GLY A 60 -1.75 -4.96 9.42
N PRO A 61 -0.96 -5.93 9.91
CA PRO A 61 0.40 -5.69 10.39
C PRO A 61 1.38 -5.28 9.29
N ASN A 62 1.13 -5.66 8.04
CA ASN A 62 2.01 -5.32 6.91
C ASN A 62 1.53 -4.05 6.17
N GLY A 63 0.49 -3.37 6.68
CA GLY A 63 -0.04 -2.16 6.06
C GLY A 63 0.81 -0.94 6.30
N PHE A 64 0.69 0.06 5.41
CA PHE A 64 1.46 1.31 5.50
C PHE A 64 1.26 2.04 6.82
N LYS A 65 0.05 2.00 7.38
CA LYS A 65 -0.22 2.66 8.67
C LYS A 65 0.49 1.96 9.83
N GLN A 66 0.72 0.64 9.74
CA GLN A 66 1.50 -0.07 10.74
C GLN A 66 2.98 0.32 10.68
N TYR A 67 3.56 0.42 9.47
CA TYR A 67 4.91 0.97 9.28
C TYR A 67 5.10 2.31 10.00
N LEU A 68 4.16 3.25 9.85
CA LEU A 68 4.22 4.54 10.53
C LEU A 68 4.18 4.43 12.06
N ARG A 69 3.39 3.50 12.61
CA ARG A 69 3.32 3.26 14.07
C ARG A 69 4.63 2.74 14.63
N ASP A 70 5.33 1.91 13.85
CA ASP A 70 6.60 1.32 14.26
C ASP A 70 7.76 2.33 14.23
N GLY A 71 7.53 3.54 13.69
CA GLY A 71 8.43 4.70 13.82
C GLY A 71 8.41 5.40 15.19
N GLU A 72 7.72 4.85 16.20
CA GLU A 72 7.61 5.36 17.58
C GLU A 72 6.98 6.76 17.71
N TYR A 73 6.17 7.17 16.73
CA TYR A 73 5.42 8.43 16.76
C TYR A 73 4.10 8.28 17.54
N SER A 74 3.52 9.40 17.98
CA SER A 74 2.18 9.37 18.58
C SER A 74 1.12 9.02 17.52
N GLU A 75 -0.01 8.41 17.93
CA GLU A 75 -1.08 8.05 16.99
C GLU A 75 -1.64 9.30 16.26
N ALA A 76 -1.58 10.49 16.86
CA ALA A 76 -1.98 11.73 16.21
C ALA A 76 -1.03 12.09 15.05
N GLU A 77 0.28 11.97 15.26
CA GLU A 77 1.29 12.18 14.21
C GLU A 77 1.19 11.12 13.12
N VAL A 78 0.95 9.86 13.48
CA VAL A 78 0.71 8.77 12.52
C VAL A 78 -0.50 9.07 11.65
N GLU A 79 -1.63 9.48 12.23
CA GLU A 79 -2.84 9.80 11.47
C GLU A 79 -2.62 10.99 10.53
N GLU A 80 -1.95 12.04 11.02
CA GLU A 80 -1.66 13.22 10.21
C GLU A 80 -0.73 12.87 9.03
N ALA A 81 0.34 12.11 9.29
CA ALA A 81 1.27 11.65 8.28
C ALA A 81 0.60 10.72 7.25
N PHE A 82 -0.23 9.79 7.72
CA PHE A 82 -0.98 8.89 6.86
C PHE A 82 -1.93 9.66 5.93
N LEU A 83 -2.75 10.57 6.49
CA LEU A 83 -3.71 11.34 5.70
C LEU A 83 -3.02 12.24 4.70
N TRP A 84 -1.95 12.93 5.11
CA TRP A 84 -1.19 13.78 4.21
C TRP A 84 -0.60 12.96 3.07
N THR A 85 0.08 11.85 3.38
CA THR A 85 0.75 10.99 2.40
C THR A 85 -0.24 10.38 1.41
N ARG A 86 -1.36 9.85 1.91
CA ARG A 86 -2.44 9.32 1.08
C ARG A 86 -3.01 10.38 0.13
N ASN A 87 -3.15 11.62 0.60
CA ASN A 87 -3.66 12.70 -0.24
C ASN A 87 -2.61 13.12 -1.27
N GLU A 88 -1.35 13.27 -0.87
CA GLU A 88 -0.23 13.62 -1.75
C GLU A 88 -0.08 12.61 -2.89
N TRP A 89 -0.03 11.33 -2.57
CA TRP A 89 0.03 10.25 -3.57
C TRP A 89 -1.30 10.01 -4.29
N GLY A 90 -2.39 10.65 -3.87
CA GLY A 90 -3.62 10.71 -4.64
C GLY A 90 -3.54 11.71 -5.79
N TYR A 91 -2.74 12.77 -5.63
CA TYR A 91 -2.48 13.78 -6.65
C TYR A 91 -1.24 13.45 -7.50
N ASN A 92 -0.27 12.74 -6.92
CA ASN A 92 1.02 12.38 -7.52
C ASN A 92 1.22 10.87 -7.51
N THR A 93 2.13 10.34 -8.32
CA THR A 93 2.44 8.90 -8.29
C THR A 93 3.19 8.54 -7.00
N PRO A 94 2.78 7.50 -6.24
CA PRO A 94 3.54 7.01 -5.09
C PRO A 94 4.98 6.66 -5.50
N PRO A 95 6.00 7.04 -4.70
CA PRO A 95 7.40 6.78 -5.04
C PRO A 95 7.72 5.27 -5.14
N HIS A 96 6.93 4.44 -4.43
CA HIS A 96 7.01 2.98 -4.46
C HIS A 96 6.97 2.37 -5.85
N ILE A 97 6.32 3.01 -6.83
CA ILE A 97 6.31 2.51 -8.22
C ILE A 97 7.71 2.52 -8.82
N GLU A 98 8.44 3.64 -8.66
CA GLU A 98 9.80 3.75 -9.19
C GLU A 98 10.77 2.89 -8.40
N TRP A 99 10.57 2.73 -7.09
CA TRP A 99 11.38 1.84 -6.24
C TRP A 99 11.20 0.36 -6.64
N LEU A 100 9.97 -0.13 -6.74
CA LEU A 100 9.68 -1.50 -7.19
C LEU A 100 10.25 -1.77 -8.59
N LYS A 101 10.17 -0.78 -9.48
CA LYS A 101 10.73 -0.90 -10.83
C LYS A 101 12.26 -0.94 -10.81
N ALA A 102 12.90 -0.16 -9.94
CA ALA A 102 14.36 -0.18 -9.78
C ALA A 102 14.86 -1.53 -9.23
N ASP A 103 14.08 -2.15 -8.35
CA ASP A 103 14.32 -3.49 -7.80
C ASP A 103 14.01 -4.63 -8.79
N GLY A 104 13.34 -4.32 -9.90
CA GLY A 104 12.94 -5.30 -10.91
C GLY A 104 11.77 -6.18 -10.47
N TYR A 105 10.91 -5.67 -9.57
CA TYR A 105 9.71 -6.37 -9.14
C TYR A 105 8.73 -6.56 -10.30
N GLU A 106 8.22 -7.79 -10.42
CA GLU A 106 7.14 -8.13 -11.34
C GLU A 106 5.87 -8.46 -10.53
N PRO A 107 4.73 -7.81 -10.82
CA PRO A 107 3.50 -8.06 -10.10
C PRO A 107 3.02 -9.52 -10.30
N PRO A 108 2.48 -10.17 -9.25
CA PRO A 108 1.93 -11.52 -9.33
C PRO A 108 0.70 -11.56 -10.26
N ALA A 109 0.58 -12.65 -11.02
CA ALA A 109 -0.60 -12.93 -11.84
C ALA A 109 -1.55 -13.86 -11.06
N PHE A 110 -2.67 -13.32 -10.56
CA PHE A 110 -3.71 -14.07 -9.84
C PHE A 110 -4.94 -14.38 -10.71
#